data_AF-A0A2H0CHA5-F1
#
_entry.id   AF-A0A2H0CHA5-F1
#
_cell.length_a   1.000
_cell.length_b   1.000
_cell.length_c   1.000
_cell.angle_alpha   90.00
_cell.angle_beta   90.00
_cell.angle_gamma   90.00
#
_symmetry.space_group_name_H-M   'P 1'
#
loop_
_entity.id
_entity.type
_entity.pdbx_description
1 polymer ?
#
loop_
_entity_poly.entity_id
_entity_poly.type
_entity_poly.pdbx_seq_one_letter_code
_entity_poly.pdbx_strand_id
1 'polypeptide(L)'
;MYRGQVKITMRIKVVKTKIFKEDENLLKFILKYIKRIPENSVLVITSKIVALSEGRVVLYKNKAQKIKLIKEESDFAIKTKLTWLTIKDGMVMSSAGIDESNAKGKLILLPKDSFQFAKKIREDLKKIFKIKNLGILITDSRIFPLRAGIVGVSLGYAGFKGIRDYRGKKDIFGRVLKMSRTDVADSLATSAVLCMGEGKEQQPLTLMTDVPIEFANKINKKELLINPKDDLYLPLFGSILKGRR
;
A
#
# COMPACT_ATOMS: atom_id res chain seq x y z
N MET A 1 -31.80 15.78 17.59
CA MET A 1 -31.48 14.41 18.05
C MET A 1 -29.99 14.15 17.83
N TYR A 2 -29.16 14.33 18.87
CA TYR A 2 -27.77 13.88 18.84
C TYR A 2 -27.78 12.35 18.70
N ARG A 3 -27.52 11.83 17.50
CA ARG A 3 -27.19 10.41 17.33
C ARG A 3 -25.96 10.17 18.20
N GLY A 4 -26.09 9.30 19.20
CA GLY A 4 -25.08 9.04 20.22
C GLY A 4 -23.69 8.87 19.62
N GLN A 5 -22.67 9.35 20.32
CA GLN A 5 -21.27 9.20 19.94
C GLN A 5 -21.01 7.74 19.57
N VAL A 6 -20.84 7.46 18.28
CA VAL A 6 -20.37 6.16 17.82
C VAL A 6 -18.92 6.04 18.29
N LYS A 7 -18.69 5.33 19.40
CA LYS A 7 -17.34 4.92 19.80
C LYS A 7 -16.83 3.96 18.74
N ILE A 8 -15.86 4.40 17.95
CA ILE A 8 -15.16 3.56 16.98
C ILE A 8 -13.90 3.05 17.67
N THR A 9 -13.79 1.73 17.82
CA THR A 9 -12.59 1.07 18.36
C THR A 9 -12.00 0.19 17.29
N MET A 10 -11.13 0.75 16.44
CA MET A 10 -10.42 -0.01 15.42
C MET A 10 -9.46 -1.02 16.07
N ARG A 11 -9.51 -2.28 15.67
CA ARG A 11 -8.61 -3.34 16.17
C ARG A 11 -7.66 -3.77 15.07
N ILE A 12 -6.38 -3.90 15.40
CA ILE A 12 -5.33 -4.34 14.48
C ILE A 12 -4.73 -5.63 15.02
N LYS A 13 -4.85 -6.72 14.26
CA LYS A 13 -4.27 -8.02 14.60
C LYS A 13 -3.25 -8.43 13.55
N VAL A 14 -1.98 -8.29 13.88
CA VAL A 14 -0.87 -8.83 13.10
C VAL A 14 -0.83 -10.36 13.19
N VAL A 15 -0.38 -11.01 12.13
CA VAL A 15 -0.33 -12.46 12.02
C VAL A 15 1.12 -12.89 11.79
N LYS A 16 1.73 -13.50 12.81
CA LYS A 16 3.06 -14.12 12.68
C LYS A 16 2.98 -15.37 11.82
N THR A 17 3.86 -15.49 10.84
CA THR A 17 3.87 -16.61 9.89
C THR A 17 5.25 -17.27 9.82
N LYS A 18 5.33 -18.41 9.10
CA LYS A 18 6.63 -18.86 8.58
C LYS A 18 7.12 -17.88 7.51
N ILE A 19 8.39 -18.01 7.11
CA ILE A 19 8.91 -17.33 5.92
C ILE A 19 8.11 -17.80 4.68
N PHE A 20 7.57 -16.84 3.94
CA PHE A 20 6.96 -17.08 2.63
C PHE A 20 8.06 -17.38 1.61
N LYS A 21 7.86 -18.42 0.79
CA LYS A 21 8.86 -18.82 -0.22
C LYS A 21 8.52 -18.19 -1.57
N GLU A 22 9.54 -17.98 -2.40
CA GLU A 22 9.39 -17.64 -3.81
C GLU A 22 8.44 -18.63 -4.50
N ASP A 23 7.52 -18.12 -5.32
CA ASP A 23 6.49 -18.86 -6.06
C ASP A 23 5.51 -19.68 -5.19
N GLU A 24 5.51 -19.49 -3.86
CA GLU A 24 4.51 -20.10 -3.00
C GLU A 24 3.11 -19.55 -3.29
N ASN A 25 2.07 -20.39 -3.19
CA ASN A 25 0.70 -19.95 -3.41
C ASN A 25 0.21 -19.07 -2.26
N LEU A 26 0.09 -17.77 -2.49
CA LEU A 26 -0.29 -16.80 -1.45
C LEU A 26 -1.70 -17.01 -0.89
N LEU A 27 -2.67 -17.45 -1.70
CA LEU A 27 -4.01 -17.76 -1.20
C LEU A 27 -3.98 -18.92 -0.18
N LYS A 28 -3.33 -20.04 -0.53
CA LYS A 28 -3.15 -21.18 0.39
C LYS A 28 -2.41 -20.77 1.66
N PHE A 29 -1.39 -19.92 1.52
CA PHE A 29 -0.65 -19.37 2.66
C PHE A 29 -1.54 -18.55 3.59
N ILE A 30 -2.36 -17.63 3.05
CA ILE A 30 -3.33 -16.85 3.83
C ILE A 30 -4.29 -17.78 4.57
N LEU A 31 -4.89 -18.75 3.89
CA LEU A 31 -5.84 -19.71 4.49
C LEU A 31 -5.20 -20.62 5.55
N LYS A 32 -3.88 -20.80 5.51
CA LYS A 32 -3.15 -21.52 6.56
C LYS A 32 -3.19 -20.75 7.89
N TYR A 33 -3.02 -19.43 7.85
CA TYR A 33 -2.87 -18.60 9.05
C TYR A 33 -4.15 -17.85 9.46
N ILE A 34 -5.04 -17.58 8.51
CA ILE A 34 -6.30 -16.88 8.74
C ILE A 34 -7.43 -17.88 8.52
N LYS A 35 -8.02 -18.34 9.62
CA LYS A 35 -9.12 -19.34 9.61
C LYS A 35 -10.51 -18.73 9.54
N ARG A 36 -10.62 -17.44 9.84
CA ARG A 36 -11.87 -16.69 9.80
C ARG A 36 -11.56 -15.22 9.55
N ILE A 37 -12.37 -14.60 8.71
CA ILE A 37 -12.39 -13.15 8.50
C ILE A 37 -13.78 -12.66 8.90
N PRO A 38 -13.92 -11.81 9.94
CA PRO A 38 -15.19 -11.19 10.27
C PRO A 38 -15.71 -10.33 9.12
N GLU A 39 -17.03 -10.18 9.03
CA GLU A 39 -17.65 -9.24 8.10
C GLU A 39 -17.15 -7.81 8.37
N ASN A 40 -17.08 -6.98 7.33
CA ASN A 40 -16.60 -5.59 7.41
C ASN A 40 -15.14 -5.46 7.93
N SER A 41 -14.28 -6.42 7.57
CA SER A 41 -12.85 -6.38 7.90
C SER A 41 -11.98 -5.91 6.72
N VAL A 42 -10.75 -5.51 7.03
CA VAL A 42 -9.69 -5.30 6.03
C VAL A 42 -8.54 -6.27 6.29
N LEU A 43 -8.18 -7.09 5.30
CA LEU A 43 -6.95 -7.87 5.32
C LEU A 43 -5.85 -7.08 4.61
N VAL A 44 -4.80 -6.77 5.35
CA VAL A 44 -3.61 -6.07 4.88
C VAL A 44 -2.50 -7.08 4.63
N ILE A 45 -1.83 -6.96 3.49
CA ILE A 45 -0.80 -7.87 2.99
C ILE A 45 0.41 -7.02 2.58
N THR A 46 1.61 -7.42 2.98
CA THR A 46 2.82 -6.71 2.52
C THR A 46 3.10 -6.99 1.03
N SER A 47 3.62 -6.00 0.33
CA SER A 47 4.03 -6.07 -1.07
C SER A 47 5.03 -7.21 -1.31
N LYS A 48 5.90 -7.49 -0.32
CA LYS A 48 6.97 -8.49 -0.41
C LYS A 48 6.42 -9.89 -0.69
N ILE A 49 5.43 -10.35 0.07
CA ILE A 49 4.90 -11.71 -0.14
C ILE A 49 3.99 -11.79 -1.38
N VAL A 50 3.41 -10.66 -1.80
CA VAL A 50 2.72 -10.56 -3.10
C VAL A 50 3.73 -10.71 -4.24
N ALA A 51 4.80 -9.93 -4.22
CA ALA A 51 5.87 -9.96 -5.23
C ALA A 51 6.50 -11.36 -5.33
N LEU A 52 6.83 -11.99 -4.20
CA LEU A 52 7.33 -13.37 -4.17
C LEU A 52 6.34 -14.37 -4.79
N SER A 53 5.04 -14.19 -4.60
CA SER A 53 4.01 -15.06 -5.19
C SER A 53 3.82 -14.86 -6.70
N GLU A 54 4.26 -13.72 -7.23
CA GLU A 54 4.21 -13.37 -8.66
C GLU A 54 5.55 -13.62 -9.38
N GLY A 55 6.53 -14.20 -8.70
CA GLY A 55 7.88 -14.41 -9.23
C GLY A 55 8.63 -13.10 -9.50
N ARG A 56 8.32 -12.02 -8.78
CA ARG A 56 8.93 -10.69 -8.95
C ARG A 56 10.28 -10.60 -8.27
N VAL A 57 11.15 -11.56 -8.58
CA VAL A 57 12.47 -11.72 -7.99
C VAL A 57 13.50 -11.79 -9.11
N VAL A 58 14.59 -11.03 -8.96
CA VAL A 58 15.62 -10.91 -9.99
C VAL A 58 17.01 -11.15 -9.42
N LEU A 59 17.78 -12.01 -10.08
CA LEU A 59 19.21 -12.13 -9.85
C LEU A 59 19.92 -10.94 -10.52
N TYR A 60 20.83 -10.31 -9.80
CA TYR A 60 21.63 -9.20 -10.30
C TYR A 60 23.12 -9.46 -10.05
N LYS A 61 23.95 -9.10 -11.02
CA LYS A 61 25.39 -9.39 -10.99
C LYS A 61 26.21 -8.22 -10.44
N ASN A 62 25.74 -7.00 -10.68
CA ASN A 62 26.48 -5.80 -10.34
C ASN A 62 25.56 -4.59 -10.17
N LYS A 63 26.15 -3.49 -9.69
CA LYS A 63 25.47 -2.22 -9.46
C LYS A 63 24.87 -1.61 -10.74
N ALA A 64 25.50 -1.80 -11.89
CA ALA A 64 25.00 -1.26 -13.16
C ALA A 64 23.67 -1.93 -13.56
N GLN A 65 23.55 -3.24 -13.39
CA GLN A 65 22.30 -3.97 -13.64
C GLN A 65 21.19 -3.52 -12.68
N LYS A 66 21.49 -3.32 -11.40
CA LYS A 66 20.52 -2.78 -10.43
C LYS A 66 20.02 -1.40 -10.84
N ILE A 67 20.92 -0.50 -11.24
CA ILE A 67 20.55 0.85 -11.69
C ILE A 67 19.67 0.79 -12.94
N LYS A 68 19.97 -0.12 -13.88
CA LYS A 68 19.15 -0.34 -15.06
C LYS A 68 17.73 -0.76 -14.67
N LEU A 69 17.59 -1.75 -13.78
CA LEU A 69 16.29 -2.20 -13.26
C LEU A 69 15.52 -1.08 -12.56
N ILE A 70 16.18 -0.27 -11.72
CA ILE A 70 15.53 0.88 -11.05
C ILE A 70 14.90 1.82 -12.09
N LYS A 71 15.61 2.10 -13.19
CA LYS A 71 15.12 2.97 -14.25
C LYS A 71 14.01 2.32 -15.08
N GLU A 72 14.10 1.03 -15.36
CA GLU A 72 13.08 0.28 -16.11
C GLU A 72 11.78 0.11 -15.32
N GLU A 73 11.88 -0.02 -13.99
CA GLU A 73 10.75 -0.18 -13.08
C GLU A 73 10.18 1.16 -12.56
N SER A 74 10.58 2.30 -13.13
CA SER A 74 10.06 3.62 -12.72
C SER A 74 9.76 4.54 -13.90
N ASP A 75 8.76 5.40 -13.72
CA ASP A 75 8.39 6.44 -14.69
C ASP A 75 9.38 7.61 -14.68
N PHE A 76 10.13 7.75 -13.58
CA PHE A 76 11.14 8.78 -13.38
C PHE A 76 12.16 8.28 -12.37
N ALA A 77 13.44 8.59 -12.59
CA ALA A 77 14.52 8.28 -11.67
C ALA A 77 15.58 9.37 -11.65
N ILE A 78 15.92 9.87 -10.47
CA ILE A 78 17.03 10.80 -10.25
C ILE A 78 17.94 10.29 -9.13
N LYS A 79 19.25 10.35 -9.37
CA LYS A 79 20.24 9.92 -8.38
C LYS A 79 20.39 10.99 -7.30
N THR A 80 20.34 10.57 -6.04
CA THR A 80 20.66 11.39 -4.87
C THR A 80 21.96 10.91 -4.22
N LYS A 81 22.42 11.59 -3.17
CA LYS A 81 23.60 11.16 -2.39
C LYS A 81 23.40 9.77 -1.74
N LEU A 82 22.16 9.43 -1.35
CA LEU A 82 21.85 8.22 -0.60
C LEU A 82 21.32 7.07 -1.48
N THR A 83 20.42 7.39 -2.41
CA THR A 83 19.69 6.40 -3.22
C THR A 83 19.18 7.00 -4.54
N TRP A 84 18.45 6.23 -5.34
CA TRP A 84 17.67 6.77 -6.44
C TRP A 84 16.31 7.21 -5.93
N LEU A 85 15.95 8.48 -6.14
CA LEU A 85 14.59 8.97 -5.94
C LEU A 85 13.81 8.69 -7.22
N THR A 86 12.69 7.98 -7.10
CA THR A 86 11.92 7.48 -8.24
C THR A 86 10.45 7.83 -8.13
N ILE A 87 9.77 7.88 -9.27
CA ILE A 87 8.29 7.82 -9.33
C ILE A 87 7.91 6.46 -9.91
N LYS A 88 7.11 5.70 -9.17
CA LYS A 88 6.56 4.42 -9.61
C LYS A 88 5.12 4.31 -9.10
N ASP A 89 4.21 3.96 -10.00
CA ASP A 89 2.77 3.80 -9.74
C ASP A 89 2.16 5.08 -9.11
N GLY A 90 2.68 6.24 -9.53
CA GLY A 90 2.27 7.56 -9.07
C GLY A 90 2.77 7.96 -7.67
N MET A 91 3.66 7.17 -7.07
CA MET A 91 4.26 7.46 -5.76
C MET A 91 5.73 7.82 -5.88
N VAL A 92 6.17 8.79 -5.08
CA VAL A 92 7.59 9.06 -4.87
C VAL A 92 8.15 8.03 -3.89
N MET A 93 9.19 7.31 -4.29
CA MET A 93 9.82 6.28 -3.46
C MET A 93 11.29 6.09 -3.78
N SER A 94 12.00 5.34 -2.93
CA SER A 94 13.40 4.99 -3.13
C SER A 94 13.55 3.79 -4.06
N SER A 95 14.40 3.92 -5.07
CA SER A 95 14.85 2.83 -5.95
C SER A 95 13.70 1.98 -6.54
N ALA A 96 12.61 2.63 -6.95
CA ALA A 96 11.40 2.00 -7.51
C ALA A 96 10.72 0.96 -6.59
N GLY A 97 10.96 1.04 -5.28
CA GLY A 97 10.49 0.03 -4.32
C GLY A 97 11.24 -1.30 -4.41
N ILE A 98 12.36 -1.34 -5.15
CA ILE A 98 13.21 -2.53 -5.23
C ILE A 98 13.90 -2.74 -3.89
N ASP A 99 13.71 -3.93 -3.33
CA ASP A 99 14.20 -4.31 -2.00
C ASP A 99 15.30 -5.37 -2.10
N GLU A 100 16.37 -5.16 -1.33
CA GLU A 100 17.47 -6.13 -1.13
C GLU A 100 17.34 -6.87 0.20
N SER A 101 16.62 -6.27 1.15
CA SER A 101 16.40 -6.85 2.46
C SER A 101 15.54 -8.10 2.35
N ASN A 102 15.83 -9.10 3.18
CA ASN A 102 15.11 -10.37 3.21
C ASN A 102 15.05 -11.13 1.86
N ALA A 103 15.90 -10.78 0.89
CA ALA A 103 15.88 -11.30 -0.48
C ALA A 103 16.99 -12.34 -0.78
N LYS A 104 17.77 -12.76 0.23
CA LYS A 104 18.84 -13.78 0.11
C LYS A 104 19.78 -13.57 -1.09
N GLY A 105 20.25 -12.33 -1.30
CA GLY A 105 21.17 -11.99 -2.40
C GLY A 105 20.49 -11.72 -3.75
N LYS A 106 19.17 -11.72 -3.80
CA LYS A 106 18.37 -11.31 -4.97
C LYS A 106 17.79 -9.89 -4.77
N LEU A 107 17.12 -9.37 -5.79
CA LEU A 107 16.26 -8.19 -5.70
C LEU A 107 14.80 -8.62 -5.73
N ILE A 108 13.99 -8.08 -4.83
CA ILE A 108 12.52 -8.19 -4.88
C ILE A 108 11.99 -6.91 -5.50
N LEU A 109 11.28 -7.03 -6.60
CA LEU A 109 10.61 -5.91 -7.26
C LEU A 109 9.20 -5.74 -6.67
N LEU A 110 8.54 -4.61 -6.93
CA LEU A 110 7.13 -4.46 -6.58
C LEU A 110 6.23 -5.44 -7.35
N PRO A 111 5.03 -5.75 -6.81
CA PRO A 111 4.01 -6.50 -7.54
C PRO A 111 3.69 -5.90 -8.91
N LYS A 112 3.27 -6.73 -9.86
CA LYS A 112 2.97 -6.29 -11.25
C LYS A 112 1.80 -5.33 -11.29
N ASP A 113 0.72 -5.64 -10.55
CA ASP A 113 -0.47 -4.80 -10.42
C ASP A 113 -1.16 -5.06 -9.07
N SER A 114 -0.77 -4.29 -8.05
CA SER A 114 -1.28 -4.44 -6.67
C SER A 114 -2.79 -4.30 -6.57
N PHE A 115 -3.43 -3.49 -7.42
CA PHE A 115 -4.89 -3.34 -7.44
C PHE A 115 -5.59 -4.57 -8.00
N GLN A 116 -5.08 -5.15 -9.10
CA GLN A 116 -5.63 -6.39 -9.63
C GLN A 116 -5.39 -7.56 -8.68
N PHE A 117 -4.21 -7.65 -8.07
CA PHE A 117 -3.92 -8.65 -7.06
C PHE A 117 -4.91 -8.55 -5.88
N ALA A 118 -5.10 -7.36 -5.33
CA ALA A 118 -6.06 -7.10 -4.26
C ALA A 118 -7.49 -7.51 -4.64
N LYS A 119 -7.91 -7.19 -5.86
CA LYS A 119 -9.23 -7.58 -6.39
C LYS A 119 -9.40 -9.11 -6.42
N LYS A 120 -8.45 -9.82 -7.01
CA LYS A 120 -8.48 -11.28 -7.15
C LYS A 120 -8.55 -11.96 -5.79
N ILE A 121 -7.64 -11.62 -4.88
CA ILE A 121 -7.61 -12.19 -3.53
C ILE A 121 -8.89 -11.86 -2.75
N ARG A 122 -9.44 -10.65 -2.91
CA ARG A 122 -10.73 -10.29 -2.30
C ARG A 122 -11.84 -11.22 -2.76
N GLU A 123 -11.95 -11.45 -4.07
CA GLU A 123 -12.99 -12.30 -4.66
C GLU A 123 -12.89 -13.74 -4.17
N ASP A 124 -11.67 -14.30 -4.14
CA ASP A 124 -11.42 -15.66 -3.65
C ASP A 124 -11.77 -15.80 -2.15
N LEU A 125 -11.28 -14.89 -1.31
CA LEU A 125 -11.52 -14.93 0.14
C LEU A 125 -12.98 -14.67 0.48
N LYS A 126 -13.69 -13.79 -0.25
CA LYS A 126 -15.13 -13.58 -0.06
C LYS A 126 -15.92 -14.85 -0.31
N LYS A 127 -15.60 -15.59 -1.38
CA LYS A 127 -16.25 -16.88 -1.71
C LYS A 127 -15.99 -17.92 -0.62
N ILE A 128 -14.72 -18.04 -0.19
CA ILE A 128 -14.30 -19.05 0.79
C ILE A 128 -14.91 -18.78 2.17
N PHE A 129 -14.83 -17.55 2.67
CA PHE A 129 -15.35 -17.18 3.99
C PHE A 129 -16.83 -16.79 4.00
N LYS A 130 -17.48 -16.75 2.82
CA LYS A 130 -18.89 -16.39 2.65
C LYS A 130 -19.24 -15.02 3.25
N ILE A 131 -18.39 -14.02 3.01
CA ILE A 131 -18.57 -12.64 3.51
C ILE A 131 -18.87 -11.66 2.38
N LYS A 132 -19.67 -10.63 2.66
CA LYS A 132 -20.13 -9.65 1.67
C LYS A 132 -19.14 -8.48 1.55
N ASN A 133 -18.63 -7.98 2.66
CA ASN A 133 -17.76 -6.82 2.78
C ASN A 133 -16.39 -7.24 3.31
N LEU A 134 -15.42 -7.23 2.40
CA LEU A 134 -14.02 -7.46 2.69
C LEU A 134 -13.20 -6.39 1.99
N GLY A 135 -12.34 -5.70 2.75
CA GLY A 135 -11.26 -4.89 2.21
C GLY A 135 -10.00 -5.73 2.06
N ILE A 136 -9.28 -5.56 0.95
CA ILE A 136 -7.89 -6.03 0.80
C ILE A 136 -7.02 -4.81 0.58
N LEU A 137 -5.90 -4.74 1.26
CA LEU A 137 -4.92 -3.66 1.16
C LEU A 137 -3.52 -4.24 0.99
N ILE A 138 -2.85 -3.88 -0.10
CA ILE A 138 -1.45 -4.21 -0.35
C ILE A 138 -0.61 -3.01 0.07
N THR A 139 0.39 -3.26 0.90
CA THR A 139 1.18 -2.20 1.55
C THR A 139 2.65 -2.31 1.23
N ASP A 140 3.31 -1.18 1.19
CA ASP A 140 4.76 -1.09 1.19
C ASP A 140 5.20 0.05 2.10
N SER A 141 6.51 0.29 2.20
CA SER A 141 7.07 1.28 3.10
C SER A 141 7.68 2.44 2.30
N ARG A 142 7.49 3.67 2.78
CA ARG A 142 8.04 4.87 2.15
C ARG A 142 8.61 5.85 3.15
N ILE A 143 9.38 6.80 2.64
CA ILE A 143 9.89 7.96 3.39
C ILE A 143 9.07 9.20 3.03
N PHE A 144 8.98 10.14 3.99
CA PHE A 144 8.44 11.46 3.74
C PHE A 144 9.56 12.52 3.72
N PRO A 145 9.44 13.56 2.89
CA PRO A 145 10.37 14.69 2.94
C PRO A 145 10.46 15.25 4.36
N LEU A 146 11.69 15.45 4.84
CA LEU A 146 12.00 16.09 6.13
C LEU A 146 11.45 15.35 7.37
N ARG A 147 11.17 14.05 7.27
CA ARG A 147 10.75 13.21 8.40
C ARG A 147 11.70 12.03 8.54
N ALA A 148 12.11 11.74 9.77
CA ALA A 148 12.90 10.56 10.08
C ALA A 148 12.02 9.30 10.10
N GLY A 149 12.55 8.20 9.60
CA GLY A 149 11.89 6.90 9.57
C GLY A 149 11.02 6.67 8.32
N ILE A 150 10.49 5.45 8.25
CA ILE A 150 9.56 5.01 7.22
C ILE A 150 8.12 5.06 7.75
N VAL A 151 7.16 5.01 6.84
CA VAL A 151 5.75 4.71 7.14
C VAL A 151 5.18 3.72 6.12
N GLY A 152 4.07 3.08 6.47
CA GLY A 152 3.29 2.30 5.51
C GLY A 152 2.51 3.15 4.51
N VAL A 153 2.50 2.73 3.26
CA VAL A 153 1.73 3.31 2.14
C VAL A 153 0.96 2.22 1.41
N SER A 154 -0.16 2.58 0.79
CA SER A 154 -0.93 1.69 -0.08
C SER A 154 -0.29 1.60 -1.47
N LEU A 155 -0.01 0.38 -1.93
CA LEU A 155 0.29 0.14 -3.35
C LEU A 155 -0.96 -0.20 -4.17
N GLY A 156 -1.99 -0.72 -3.51
CA GLY A 156 -3.24 -1.10 -4.15
C GLY A 156 -4.21 -1.68 -3.15
N TYR A 157 -5.50 -1.59 -3.44
CA TYR A 157 -6.56 -2.06 -2.55
C TYR A 157 -7.82 -2.43 -3.33
N ALA A 158 -8.70 -3.15 -2.66
CA ALA A 158 -10.00 -3.52 -3.17
C ALA A 158 -11.03 -3.57 -2.03
N GLY A 159 -12.30 -3.25 -2.34
CA GLY A 159 -13.40 -3.46 -1.41
C GLY A 159 -13.80 -2.26 -0.56
N PHE A 160 -13.10 -1.13 -0.67
CA PHE A 160 -13.42 0.10 0.06
C PHE A 160 -12.93 1.33 -0.71
N LYS A 161 -13.42 2.50 -0.32
CA LYS A 161 -12.92 3.80 -0.83
C LYS A 161 -11.64 4.19 -0.08
N GLY A 162 -10.55 4.37 -0.82
CA GLY A 162 -9.26 4.86 -0.36
C GLY A 162 -9.26 6.35 -0.01
N ILE A 163 -10.17 7.16 -0.56
CA ILE A 163 -10.37 8.56 -0.13
C ILE A 163 -11.70 8.74 0.57
N ARG A 164 -11.67 9.40 1.73
CA ARG A 164 -12.86 10.01 2.34
C ARG A 164 -12.90 11.49 1.99
N ASP A 165 -13.85 11.85 1.14
CA ASP A 165 -14.02 13.22 0.67
C ASP A 165 -14.92 14.04 1.61
N TYR A 166 -14.40 15.17 2.08
CA TYR A 166 -15.14 16.14 2.89
C TYR A 166 -15.46 17.42 2.11
N ARG A 167 -15.02 17.57 0.86
CA ARG A 167 -15.31 18.75 0.05
C ARG A 167 -16.82 18.92 -0.13
N GLY A 168 -17.29 20.17 -0.01
CA GLY A 168 -18.72 20.50 -0.04
C GLY A 168 -19.46 20.24 1.28
N LYS A 169 -18.86 19.52 2.25
CA LYS A 169 -19.45 19.36 3.59
C LYS A 169 -19.13 20.57 4.46
N LYS A 170 -20.00 20.84 5.43
CA LYS A 170 -19.78 21.87 6.44
C LYS A 170 -18.88 21.34 7.57
N ASP A 171 -18.00 22.18 8.07
CA ASP A 171 -17.28 21.94 9.32
C ASP A 171 -18.17 22.23 10.55
N ILE A 172 -17.58 22.14 11.74
CA ILE A 172 -18.28 22.35 13.02
C ILE A 172 -18.79 23.79 13.22
N PHE A 173 -18.36 24.75 12.40
CA PHE A 173 -18.80 26.15 12.42
C PHE A 173 -19.61 26.52 11.18
N GLY A 174 -20.03 25.53 10.38
CA GLY A 174 -20.85 25.73 9.21
C GLY A 174 -20.10 26.15 7.94
N ARG A 175 -18.77 26.29 7.98
CA ARG A 175 -17.96 26.66 6.81
C ARG A 175 -17.83 25.46 5.86
N VAL A 176 -18.05 25.70 4.57
CA VAL A 176 -17.90 24.66 3.54
C VAL A 176 -16.43 24.34 3.32
N LEU A 177 -16.07 23.08 3.47
CA LEU A 177 -14.73 22.55 3.24
C LEU A 177 -14.45 22.48 1.73
N LYS A 178 -13.30 23.04 1.30
CA LYS A 178 -12.94 23.12 -0.13
C LYS A 178 -11.93 22.06 -0.58
N MET A 179 -10.97 21.70 0.28
CA MET A 179 -9.85 20.81 -0.07
C MET A 179 -9.81 19.52 0.75
N SER A 180 -10.50 19.49 1.89
CA SER A 180 -10.34 18.45 2.90
C SER A 180 -10.72 17.06 2.36
N ARG A 181 -9.72 16.19 2.35
CA ARG A 181 -9.83 14.77 2.01
C ARG A 181 -8.94 14.00 2.96
N THR A 182 -9.40 12.83 3.40
CA THR A 182 -8.57 11.90 4.18
C THR A 182 -8.15 10.76 3.28
N ASP A 183 -6.85 10.50 3.20
CA ASP A 183 -6.31 9.29 2.58
C ASP A 183 -6.49 8.12 3.54
N VAL A 184 -7.62 7.42 3.37
CA VAL A 184 -8.00 6.29 4.19
C VAL A 184 -7.07 5.11 3.92
N ALA A 185 -6.72 4.84 2.66
CA ALA A 185 -5.89 3.69 2.30
C ALA A 185 -4.50 3.81 2.93
N ASP A 186 -3.84 4.97 2.83
CA ASP A 186 -2.54 5.18 3.45
C ASP A 186 -2.61 5.23 4.98
N SER A 187 -3.70 5.77 5.56
CA SER A 187 -3.89 5.78 7.02
C SER A 187 -3.97 4.35 7.59
N LEU A 188 -4.67 3.45 6.90
CA LEU A 188 -4.73 2.03 7.25
C LEU A 188 -3.39 1.33 7.00
N ALA A 189 -2.73 1.63 5.89
CA ALA A 189 -1.41 1.09 5.58
C ALA A 189 -0.39 1.46 6.67
N THR A 190 -0.33 2.74 7.05
CA THR A 190 0.55 3.24 8.11
C THR A 190 0.27 2.52 9.43
N SER A 191 -1.00 2.36 9.81
CA SER A 191 -1.38 1.70 11.06
C SER A 191 -1.01 0.21 11.07
N ALA A 192 -1.21 -0.49 9.96
CA ALA A 192 -0.87 -1.90 9.83
C ALA A 192 0.65 -2.11 9.84
N VAL A 193 1.39 -1.35 9.03
CA VAL A 193 2.86 -1.45 8.93
C VAL A 193 3.55 -1.13 10.26
N LEU A 194 3.05 -0.13 11.01
CA LEU A 194 3.53 0.16 12.36
C LEU A 194 3.46 -1.09 13.27
N CYS A 195 2.38 -1.86 13.19
CA CYS A 195 2.23 -3.08 13.97
C CYS A 195 3.01 -4.26 13.41
N MET A 196 3.10 -4.41 12.08
CA MET A 196 3.81 -5.52 11.41
C MET A 196 5.31 -5.50 11.71
N GLY A 197 5.88 -4.31 11.87
CA GLY A 197 7.33 -4.11 11.96
C GLY A 197 8.02 -4.16 10.61
N GLU A 198 9.28 -3.73 10.58
CA GLU A 198 10.11 -3.61 9.37
C GLU A 198 11.34 -4.53 9.39
N GLY A 199 11.44 -5.41 10.39
CA GLY A 199 12.60 -6.24 10.64
C GLY A 199 12.30 -7.73 10.50
N LYS A 200 12.58 -8.46 11.58
CA LYS A 200 12.52 -9.94 11.63
C LYS A 200 11.26 -10.48 12.29
N GLU A 201 10.22 -9.67 12.46
CA GLU A 201 8.99 -10.00 13.17
C GLU A 201 8.21 -11.13 12.48
N GLN A 202 8.37 -11.27 11.16
CA GLN A 202 7.68 -12.23 10.30
C GLN A 202 6.15 -12.09 10.36
N GLN A 203 5.67 -10.85 10.25
CA GLN A 203 4.24 -10.52 10.32
C GLN A 203 3.72 -9.90 9.02
N PRO A 204 3.71 -10.62 7.88
CA PRO A 204 3.38 -10.03 6.59
C PRO A 204 1.87 -9.88 6.32
N LEU A 205 1.03 -10.28 7.28
CA LEU A 205 -0.43 -10.21 7.20
C LEU A 205 -0.98 -9.52 8.45
N THR A 206 -1.96 -8.64 8.26
CA THR A 206 -2.68 -7.98 9.35
C THR A 206 -4.17 -7.97 9.08
N LEU A 207 -4.97 -8.39 10.04
CA LEU A 207 -6.43 -8.31 10.00
C LEU A 207 -6.89 -7.11 10.83
N MET A 208 -7.55 -6.16 10.18
CA MET A 208 -8.14 -4.99 10.82
C MET A 208 -9.66 -5.13 10.89
N THR A 209 -10.25 -4.92 12.06
CA THR A 209 -11.70 -4.92 12.28
C THR A 209 -12.17 -3.59 12.85
N ASP A 210 -13.48 -3.35 12.77
CA ASP A 210 -14.10 -2.12 13.29
C ASP A 210 -13.50 -0.84 12.65
N VAL A 211 -13.13 -0.96 11.37
CA VAL A 211 -12.44 0.07 10.62
C VAL A 211 -13.46 1.09 10.10
N PRO A 212 -13.23 2.41 10.30
CA PRO A 212 -14.19 3.44 9.88
C PRO A 212 -14.13 3.73 8.37
N ILE A 213 -14.40 2.74 7.53
CA ILE A 213 -14.33 2.87 6.06
C ILE A 213 -15.70 2.76 5.40
N GLU A 214 -15.79 3.28 4.18
CA GLU A 214 -16.91 3.03 3.29
C GLU A 214 -16.55 1.86 2.37
N PHE A 215 -17.23 0.72 2.53
CA PHE A 215 -17.06 -0.42 1.64
C PHE A 215 -17.60 -0.09 0.24
N ALA A 216 -16.87 -0.52 -0.79
CA ALA A 216 -17.18 -0.25 -2.18
C ALA A 216 -16.75 -1.42 -3.06
N ASN A 217 -17.55 -1.76 -4.08
CA ASN A 217 -17.22 -2.85 -5.00
C ASN A 217 -16.31 -2.42 -6.16
N LYS A 218 -16.41 -1.15 -6.57
CA LYS A 218 -15.60 -0.61 -7.67
C LYS A 218 -14.26 -0.10 -7.14
N ILE A 219 -13.18 -0.52 -7.80
CA ILE A 219 -11.84 0.01 -7.57
C ILE A 219 -11.67 1.26 -8.42
N ASN A 220 -11.16 2.33 -7.83
CA ASN A 220 -10.70 3.51 -8.55
C ASN A 220 -9.19 3.68 -8.35
N LYS A 221 -8.39 3.13 -9.27
CA LYS A 221 -6.92 3.19 -9.18
C LYS A 221 -6.36 4.62 -9.16
N LYS A 222 -7.14 5.60 -9.63
CA LYS A 222 -6.71 6.99 -9.76
C LYS A 222 -7.05 7.86 -8.55
N GLU A 223 -7.83 7.38 -7.59
CA GLU A 223 -8.32 8.27 -6.51
C GLU A 223 -7.25 8.70 -5.51
N LEU A 224 -6.19 7.91 -5.34
CA LEU A 224 -5.01 8.29 -4.55
C LEU A 224 -3.99 9.08 -5.38
N LEU A 225 -4.13 9.09 -6.70
CA LEU A 225 -3.18 9.74 -7.58
C LEU A 225 -3.44 11.24 -7.64
N ILE A 226 -2.36 12.00 -7.55
CA ILE A 226 -2.34 13.43 -7.83
C ILE A 226 -1.36 13.68 -8.96
N ASN A 227 -1.74 14.52 -9.91
CA ASN A 227 -0.82 14.93 -10.96
C ASN A 227 0.29 15.76 -10.30
N PRO A 228 1.58 15.51 -10.58
CA PRO A 228 2.67 16.33 -10.05
C PRO A 228 2.49 17.84 -10.30
N LYS A 229 1.77 18.23 -11.36
CA LYS A 229 1.43 19.64 -11.66
C LYS A 229 0.43 20.27 -10.68
N ASP A 230 -0.38 19.45 -10.02
CA ASP A 230 -1.44 19.87 -9.08
C ASP A 230 -1.06 19.55 -7.62
N ASP A 231 0.11 18.94 -7.41
CA ASP A 231 0.60 18.52 -6.09
C ASP A 231 1.16 19.71 -5.30
N LEU A 232 0.95 19.70 -3.98
CA LEU A 232 1.54 20.68 -3.07
C LEU A 232 3.08 20.72 -3.17
N TYR A 233 3.71 19.60 -3.46
CA TYR A 233 5.16 19.47 -3.63
C TYR A 233 5.63 19.84 -5.04
N LEU A 234 4.78 20.40 -5.90
CA LEU A 234 5.13 20.89 -7.25
C LEU A 234 6.48 21.64 -7.31
N PRO A 235 6.79 22.60 -6.40
CA PRO A 235 8.07 23.31 -6.45
C PRO A 235 9.31 22.39 -6.36
N LEU A 236 9.15 21.19 -5.77
CA LEU A 236 10.20 20.17 -5.68
C LEU A 236 10.30 19.29 -6.93
N PHE A 237 9.29 19.31 -7.81
CA PHE A 237 9.22 18.46 -9.00
C PHE A 237 9.83 19.11 -10.26
N GLY A 238 10.64 20.15 -10.11
CA GLY A 238 11.26 20.87 -11.25
C GLY A 238 12.03 19.98 -12.24
N SER A 239 12.70 18.92 -11.77
CA SER A 239 13.38 17.94 -12.65
C SER A 239 12.41 17.00 -13.38
N ILE A 240 11.30 16.64 -12.74
CA ILE A 240 10.26 15.77 -13.30
C ILE A 240 9.51 16.49 -14.44
N LEU A 241 9.24 17.78 -14.25
CA LEU A 241 8.55 18.61 -15.24
C LEU A 241 9.41 18.96 -16.46
N LYS A 242 10.74 19.03 -16.31
CA LYS A 242 11.68 19.30 -17.41
C LYS A 242 11.95 18.07 -18.29
N GLY A 243 11.85 16.86 -17.73
CA GLY A 243 12.17 15.60 -18.42
C GLY A 243 11.02 14.95 -19.22
N ARG A 244 9.85 15.60 -19.33
CA ARG A 244 8.68 15.13 -20.11
C ARG A 244 8.43 15.95 -21.39
N ARG A 245 9.47 16.55 -21.96
CA ARG A 245 9.40 17.14 -23.31
C ARG A 245 9.65 16.07 -24.36
#